data_AF-A0A849DUJ2-F1
#
_entry.id   AF-A0A849DUJ2-F1
#
_cell.length_a   1.000
_cell.length_b   1.000
_cell.length_c   1.000
_cell.angle_alpha   90.00
_cell.angle_beta   90.00
_cell.angle_gamma   90.00
#
_symmetry.space_group_name_H-M   'P 1'
#
loop_
_entity.id
_entity.type
_entity.pdbx_description
1 polymer ?
#
loop_
_entity_poly.entity_id
_entity_poly.type
_entity_poly.pdbx_seq_one_letter_code
_entity_poly.pdbx_strand_id
1 'polypeptide(L)'
;MKTIDHFEQNRPVHLALRDVYFERAARMISAQQSTLSPEINVGEYEEILFLLRVSREHARFSIRNAGKNETDEQFSRLINILVGNVKAALSMINLKGMVESRDGSFFSFLGANQASIALQGEEYQRRANDIIRSIHNTLKLAEDPFELLKLENSAAASEEERERYAKARAHFTTLAKEKDRRFRVAPYAKKVGRI
;
A
#
# COMPACT_ATOMS: atom_id res chain seq x y z
N MET A 1 -38.46 -14.27 -5.12
CA MET A 1 -37.59 -13.10 -5.40
C MET A 1 -36.22 -13.42 -4.81
N LYS A 2 -35.20 -13.73 -5.63
CA LYS A 2 -33.85 -13.93 -5.09
C LYS A 2 -33.35 -12.57 -4.58
N THR A 3 -33.05 -12.47 -3.29
CA THR A 3 -32.37 -11.31 -2.71
C THR A 3 -31.09 -11.08 -3.49
N ILE A 4 -31.04 -9.98 -4.25
CA ILE A 4 -29.84 -9.56 -4.98
C ILE A 4 -28.81 -9.23 -3.92
N ASP A 5 -27.77 -10.05 -3.81
CA ASP A 5 -26.62 -9.67 -2.99
C ASP A 5 -25.86 -8.57 -3.74
N HIS A 6 -26.11 -7.32 -3.35
CA HIS A 6 -25.42 -6.15 -3.88
C HIS A 6 -23.89 -6.25 -3.72
N PHE A 7 -23.39 -7.13 -2.87
CA PHE A 7 -21.96 -7.38 -2.72
C PHE A 7 -21.40 -8.24 -3.86
N GLU A 8 -22.09 -9.29 -4.32
CA GLU A 8 -21.63 -10.11 -5.46
C GLU A 8 -21.57 -9.29 -6.75
N GLN A 9 -22.54 -8.41 -7.01
CA GLN A 9 -22.53 -7.56 -8.20
C GLN A 9 -21.32 -6.61 -8.27
N ASN A 10 -20.71 -6.26 -7.14
CA ASN A 10 -19.61 -5.29 -7.09
C ASN A 10 -18.23 -5.94 -7.02
N ARG A 11 -18.12 -7.27 -6.91
CA ARG A 11 -16.83 -7.98 -6.83
C ARG A 11 -15.86 -7.61 -7.98
N PRO A 12 -16.29 -7.53 -9.26
CA PRO A 12 -15.40 -7.13 -10.35
C PRO A 12 -14.80 -5.72 -10.17
N VAL A 13 -15.57 -4.80 -9.58
CA VAL A 13 -15.13 -3.43 -9.30
C VAL A 13 -14.10 -3.42 -8.17
N HIS A 14 -14.34 -4.19 -7.11
CA HIS A 14 -13.37 -4.33 -6.01
C HIS A 14 -12.06 -4.99 -6.47
N LEU A 15 -12.12 -6.02 -7.33
CA LEU A 15 -10.92 -6.62 -7.92
C LEU A 15 -10.15 -5.59 -8.76
N ALA A 16 -10.82 -4.82 -9.61
CA ALA A 16 -10.18 -3.79 -10.41
C ALA A 16 -9.48 -2.72 -9.56
N LEU A 17 -10.15 -2.25 -8.49
CA LEU A 17 -9.58 -1.29 -7.54
C LEU A 17 -8.39 -1.87 -6.79
N ARG A 18 -8.49 -3.12 -6.32
CA ARG A 18 -7.38 -3.81 -5.67
C ARG A 18 -6.15 -3.84 -6.58
N ASP A 19 -6.34 -4.31 -7.80
CA ASP A 19 -5.25 -4.57 -8.74
C ASP A 19 -4.59 -3.25 -9.19
N VAL A 20 -5.38 -2.25 -9.61
CA VAL A 20 -4.85 -0.97 -10.11
C VAL A 20 -3.99 -0.27 -9.06
N TYR A 21 -4.48 -0.20 -7.82
CA TYR A 21 -3.78 0.51 -6.75
C TYR A 21 -2.55 -0.27 -6.26
N PHE A 22 -2.63 -1.61 -6.21
CA PHE A 22 -1.47 -2.45 -5.90
C PHE A 22 -0.38 -2.32 -6.98
N GLU A 23 -0.74 -2.48 -8.26
CA GLU A 23 0.19 -2.36 -9.39
C GLU A 23 0.83 -0.97 -9.43
N ARG A 24 0.08 0.09 -9.09
CA ARG A 24 0.63 1.44 -9.01
C ARG A 24 1.64 1.56 -7.86
N ALA A 25 1.32 1.06 -6.67
CA ALA A 25 2.23 1.06 -5.53
C ALA A 25 3.50 0.25 -5.84
N ALA A 26 3.36 -0.94 -6.42
CA ALA A 26 4.47 -1.79 -6.81
C ALA A 26 5.39 -1.09 -7.82
N ARG A 27 4.83 -0.47 -8.88
CA ARG A 27 5.63 0.32 -9.85
C ARG A 27 6.36 1.49 -9.20
N MET A 28 5.71 2.20 -8.27
CA MET A 28 6.35 3.32 -7.55
C MET A 28 7.51 2.81 -6.69
N ILE A 29 7.32 1.71 -5.97
CA ILE A 29 8.38 1.09 -5.19
C ILE A 29 9.51 0.69 -6.13
N SER A 30 9.27 -0.11 -7.17
CA SER A 30 10.31 -0.56 -8.11
C SER A 30 11.08 0.59 -8.77
N ALA A 31 10.44 1.72 -9.06
CA ALA A 31 11.12 2.90 -9.60
C ALA A 31 12.16 3.48 -8.61
N GLN A 32 11.90 3.43 -7.30
CA GLN A 32 12.83 3.91 -6.29
C GLN A 32 14.14 3.13 -6.26
N GLN A 33 14.13 1.84 -6.61
CA GLN A 33 15.34 1.00 -6.64
C GLN A 33 16.39 1.50 -7.64
N SER A 34 15.95 2.18 -8.69
CA SER A 34 16.83 2.73 -9.73
C SER A 34 17.50 4.05 -9.32
N THR A 35 17.01 4.68 -8.23
CA THR A 35 17.54 5.94 -7.72
C THR A 35 18.64 5.65 -6.72
N LEU A 36 19.88 6.04 -7.05
CA LEU A 36 21.07 5.87 -6.18
C LEU A 36 21.05 6.78 -4.93
N SER A 37 19.95 7.47 -4.65
CA SER A 37 19.84 8.37 -3.49
C SER A 37 19.61 7.55 -2.22
N PRO A 38 20.43 7.72 -1.17
CA PRO A 38 20.18 7.11 0.12
C PRO A 38 19.01 7.76 0.88
N GLU A 39 18.53 8.92 0.40
CA GLU A 39 17.47 9.70 1.03
C GLU A 39 16.10 9.29 0.52
N ILE A 40 15.24 8.91 1.45
CA ILE A 40 13.90 8.40 1.16
C ILE A 40 12.94 9.58 1.00
N ASN A 41 12.25 9.66 -0.14
CA ASN A 41 11.22 10.67 -0.35
C ASN A 41 9.95 10.33 0.44
N VAL A 42 9.74 11.04 1.55
CA VAL A 42 8.56 10.85 2.44
C VAL A 42 7.25 10.93 1.67
N GLY A 43 7.08 11.93 0.80
CA GLY A 43 5.84 12.13 0.05
C GLY A 43 5.51 10.97 -0.89
N GLU A 44 6.53 10.34 -1.48
CA GLU A 44 6.32 9.15 -2.33
C GLU A 44 5.93 7.93 -1.50
N TYR A 45 6.52 7.74 -0.31
CA TYR A 45 6.16 6.64 0.58
C TYR A 45 4.80 6.83 1.26
N GLU A 46 4.36 8.06 1.50
CA GLU A 46 2.99 8.38 1.91
C GLU A 46 1.97 8.02 0.82
N GLU A 47 2.29 8.33 -0.44
CA GLU A 47 1.45 7.95 -1.58
C GLU A 47 1.40 6.42 -1.75
N ILE A 48 2.55 5.74 -1.68
CA ILE A 48 2.62 4.26 -1.68
C ILE A 48 1.74 3.69 -0.56
N LEU A 49 1.82 4.25 0.65
CA LEU A 49 1.01 3.82 1.78
C LEU A 49 -0.49 4.00 1.51
N PHE A 50 -0.88 5.14 0.93
CA PHE A 50 -2.26 5.40 0.52
C PHE A 50 -2.74 4.34 -0.47
N LEU A 51 -1.98 4.10 -1.54
CA LEU A 51 -2.34 3.14 -2.58
C LEU A 51 -2.50 1.72 -2.02
N LEU A 52 -1.56 1.27 -1.19
CA LEU A 52 -1.63 -0.05 -0.55
C LEU A 52 -2.82 -0.17 0.40
N ARG A 53 -3.19 0.90 1.13
CA ARG A 53 -4.38 0.91 1.99
C ARG A 53 -5.67 0.79 1.20
N VAL A 54 -5.78 1.48 0.06
CA VAL A 54 -6.94 1.35 -0.85
C VAL A 54 -7.00 -0.09 -1.37
N SER A 55 -5.89 -0.61 -1.91
CA SER A 55 -5.84 -1.98 -2.42
C SER A 55 -6.26 -3.01 -1.36
N ARG A 56 -5.75 -2.86 -0.13
CA ARG A 56 -6.12 -3.69 1.01
C ARG A 56 -7.62 -3.70 1.28
N GLU A 57 -8.24 -2.53 1.30
CA GLU A 57 -9.67 -2.41 1.60
C GLU A 57 -10.49 -3.14 0.53
N HIS A 58 -10.13 -2.96 -0.74
CA HIS A 58 -10.82 -3.61 -1.85
C HIS A 58 -10.53 -5.13 -1.94
N ALA A 59 -9.36 -5.59 -1.50
CA ALA A 59 -9.07 -7.02 -1.33
C ALA A 59 -10.01 -7.68 -0.29
N ARG A 60 -10.33 -6.98 0.80
CA ARG A 60 -11.27 -7.50 1.81
C ARG A 60 -12.69 -7.62 1.26
N PHE A 61 -13.13 -6.65 0.45
CA PHE A 61 -14.43 -6.71 -0.19
C PHE A 61 -14.52 -7.81 -1.27
N SER A 62 -13.44 -8.07 -2.01
CA SER A 62 -13.44 -9.12 -3.04
C SER A 62 -13.47 -10.54 -2.47
N ILE A 63 -12.87 -10.76 -1.29
CA ILE A 63 -12.86 -12.07 -0.60
C ILE A 63 -14.22 -12.44 -0.03
N ARG A 64 -14.94 -11.48 0.55
CA ARG A 64 -16.23 -11.73 1.24
C ARG A 64 -17.29 -12.40 0.35
N ASN A 65 -17.16 -12.28 -0.97
CA ASN A 65 -18.18 -12.63 -1.95
C ASN A 65 -17.78 -13.82 -2.84
N ALA A 66 -16.63 -14.47 -2.60
CA ALA A 66 -16.10 -15.51 -3.50
C ALA A 66 -16.18 -16.94 -2.94
N GLY A 67 -16.69 -17.11 -1.71
CA GLY A 67 -16.38 -18.31 -0.92
C GLY A 67 -14.91 -18.33 -0.48
N LYS A 68 -14.45 -19.41 0.16
CA LYS A 68 -13.04 -19.52 0.60
C LYS A 68 -12.11 -19.61 -0.62
N ASN A 69 -11.47 -18.50 -0.99
CA ASN A 69 -10.34 -18.49 -1.93
C ASN A 69 -9.04 -18.25 -1.16
N GLU A 70 -8.26 -19.32 -0.96
CA GLU A 70 -7.01 -19.28 -0.20
C GLU A 70 -5.99 -18.31 -0.83
N THR A 71 -5.92 -18.24 -2.17
CA THR A 71 -4.99 -17.34 -2.88
C THR A 71 -5.33 -15.86 -2.63
N ASP A 72 -6.61 -15.48 -2.67
CA ASP A 72 -7.03 -14.12 -2.35
C ASP A 72 -6.73 -13.76 -0.88
N GLU A 73 -6.90 -14.71 0.06
CA GLU A 73 -6.56 -14.52 1.47
C GLU A 73 -5.04 -14.36 1.69
N GLN A 74 -4.23 -15.17 1.01
CA GLN A 74 -2.78 -15.03 1.03
C GLN A 74 -2.34 -13.67 0.46
N PHE A 75 -2.93 -13.22 -0.65
CA PHE A 75 -2.65 -11.91 -1.22
C PHE A 75 -3.07 -10.75 -0.29
N SER A 76 -4.21 -10.88 0.39
CA SER A 76 -4.64 -9.90 1.41
C SER A 76 -3.66 -9.82 2.59
N ARG A 77 -3.11 -10.96 3.02
CA ARG A 77 -2.03 -11.00 4.03
C ARG A 77 -0.75 -10.32 3.53
N LEU A 78 -0.35 -10.56 2.28
CA LEU A 78 0.78 -9.86 1.66
C LEU A 78 0.57 -8.34 1.69
N ILE A 79 -0.57 -7.82 1.23
CA ILE A 79 -0.83 -6.38 1.24
C ILE A 79 -0.75 -5.82 2.68
N ASN A 80 -1.28 -6.54 3.67
CA ASN A 80 -1.18 -6.13 5.07
C ASN A 80 0.27 -5.98 5.54
N ILE A 81 1.15 -6.93 5.19
CA ILE A 81 2.57 -6.89 5.52
C ILE A 81 3.23 -5.67 4.85
N LEU A 82 2.96 -5.44 3.57
CA LEU A 82 3.50 -4.28 2.83
C LEU A 82 3.06 -2.95 3.46
N VAL A 83 1.77 -2.81 3.82
CA VAL A 83 1.27 -1.63 4.54
C VAL A 83 2.00 -1.42 5.88
N GLY A 84 2.24 -2.51 6.63
CA GLY A 84 2.97 -2.47 7.89
C GLY A 84 4.42 -2.00 7.71
N ASN A 85 5.12 -2.56 6.73
CA ASN A 85 6.50 -2.21 6.44
C ASN A 85 6.64 -0.76 5.97
N VAL A 86 5.75 -0.28 5.08
CA VAL A 86 5.78 1.12 4.64
C VAL A 86 5.53 2.08 5.81
N LYS A 87 4.59 1.75 6.71
CA LYS A 87 4.40 2.53 7.94
C LYS A 87 5.66 2.55 8.80
N ALA A 88 6.32 1.40 8.98
CA ALA A 88 7.53 1.31 9.77
C ALA A 88 8.66 2.16 9.19
N ALA A 89 8.85 2.13 7.85
CA ALA A 89 9.83 2.97 7.17
C ALA A 89 9.53 4.47 7.38
N LEU A 90 8.28 4.91 7.19
CA LEU A 90 7.87 6.29 7.45
C LEU A 90 8.09 6.71 8.91
N SER A 91 7.82 5.83 9.88
CA SER A 91 8.10 6.10 11.28
C SER A 91 9.58 6.31 11.55
N MET A 92 10.48 5.53 10.91
CA MET A 92 11.91 5.73 11.04
C MET A 92 12.35 7.08 10.46
N ILE A 93 11.82 7.48 9.31
CA ILE A 93 12.13 8.78 8.69
C ILE A 93 11.62 9.94 9.56
N ASN A 94 10.43 9.80 10.16
CA ASN A 94 9.91 10.78 11.10
C ASN A 94 10.76 10.90 12.37
N LEU A 95 11.27 9.77 12.89
CA LEU A 95 12.22 9.77 14.02
C LEU A 95 13.52 10.47 13.67
N LYS A 96 14.09 10.22 12.48
CA LYS A 96 15.24 10.98 11.96
C LYS A 96 14.95 12.48 11.93
N GLY A 97 13.79 12.88 11.39
CA GLY A 97 13.38 14.29 11.37
C GLY A 97 13.26 14.92 12.76
N MET A 98 12.74 14.16 13.74
CA MET A 98 12.65 14.61 15.13
C MET A 98 14.03 14.77 15.79
N VAL A 99 14.96 13.85 15.52
CA VAL A 99 16.36 13.91 15.99
C VAL A 99 17.07 15.13 15.42
N GLU A 100 16.93 15.36 14.12
CA GLU A 100 17.64 16.42 13.39
C GLU A 100 16.99 17.80 13.56
N SER A 101 15.76 17.84 14.09
CA SER A 101 15.05 19.10 14.34
C SER A 101 15.77 19.94 15.41
N ARG A 102 15.97 21.22 15.10
CA ARG A 102 16.69 22.17 15.97
C ARG A 102 15.99 22.46 17.29
N ASP A 103 14.71 22.13 17.38
CA ASP A 103 13.89 22.43 18.56
C ASP A 103 14.21 21.51 19.74
N GLY A 104 14.89 20.39 19.50
CA GLY A 104 15.52 19.53 20.52
C GLY A 104 14.59 18.95 21.60
N SER A 105 13.29 19.25 21.57
CA SER A 105 12.36 19.05 22.68
C SER A 105 12.06 17.58 22.97
N PHE A 106 12.04 16.74 21.94
CA PHE A 106 11.78 15.31 22.09
C PHE A 106 12.98 14.56 22.68
N PHE A 107 14.20 14.89 22.26
CA PHE A 107 15.41 14.22 22.76
C PHE A 107 15.95 14.83 24.05
N SER A 108 15.66 16.11 24.31
CA SER A 108 15.88 16.71 25.63
C SER A 108 14.99 16.05 26.69
N PHE A 109 13.74 15.70 26.35
CA PHE A 109 12.88 14.87 27.20
C PHE A 109 13.51 13.50 27.52
N LEU A 110 14.21 12.90 26.57
CA LEU A 110 14.89 11.61 26.75
C LEU A 110 16.27 11.72 27.43
N GLY A 111 16.75 12.92 27.75
CA GLY A 111 18.05 13.14 28.40
C GLY A 111 19.27 12.78 27.53
N ALA A 112 19.13 12.76 26.20
CA ALA A 112 20.20 12.38 25.29
C ALA A 112 21.23 13.51 25.11
N ASN A 113 22.52 13.16 25.02
CA ASN A 113 23.59 14.12 24.66
C ASN A 113 23.64 14.36 23.14
N GLN A 114 24.15 15.52 22.70
CA GLN A 114 24.14 15.95 21.30
C GLN A 114 24.94 15.03 20.35
N ALA A 115 26.01 14.39 20.82
CA ALA A 115 26.80 13.45 20.03
C ALA A 115 26.02 12.15 19.74
N SER A 116 25.25 11.67 20.72
CA SER A 116 24.36 10.51 20.55
C SER A 116 23.21 10.81 19.58
N ILE A 117 22.70 12.04 19.53
CA ILE A 117 21.58 12.45 18.66
C ILE A 117 21.93 12.25 17.18
N ALA A 118 23.06 12.77 16.71
CA ALA A 118 23.46 12.63 15.30
C ALA A 118 23.58 11.16 14.85
N LEU A 119 24.20 10.31 15.68
CA LEU A 119 24.32 8.87 15.42
C LEU A 119 22.94 8.19 15.34
N GLN A 120 21.98 8.58 16.19
CA GLN A 120 20.61 8.02 16.12
C GLN A 120 19.90 8.37 14.80
N GLY A 121 20.12 9.57 14.26
CA GLY A 121 19.55 9.97 12.96
C GLY A 121 19.99 9.05 11.82
N GLU A 122 21.29 8.74 11.77
CA GLU A 122 21.86 7.79 10.80
C GLU A 122 21.33 6.36 11.01
N GLU A 123 21.19 5.91 12.26
CA GLU A 123 20.59 4.61 12.59
C GLU A 123 19.16 4.50 12.07
N TYR A 124 18.34 5.54 12.25
CA TYR A 124 16.97 5.56 11.76
C TYR A 124 16.92 5.55 10.23
N GLN A 125 17.78 6.30 9.55
CA GLN A 125 17.89 6.27 8.09
C GLN A 125 18.25 4.85 7.59
N ARG A 126 19.23 4.20 8.23
CA ARG A 126 19.65 2.85 7.85
C ARG A 126 18.51 1.84 8.00
N ARG A 127 17.80 1.87 9.13
CA ARG A 127 16.64 1.00 9.37
C ARG A 127 15.54 1.22 8.35
N ALA A 128 15.25 2.48 7.99
CA ALA A 128 14.28 2.79 6.95
C ALA A 128 14.68 2.17 5.60
N ASN A 129 15.97 2.31 5.22
CA ASN A 129 16.51 1.73 3.99
C ASN A 129 16.46 0.20 3.98
N ASP A 130 16.75 -0.46 5.10
CA ASP A 130 16.67 -1.92 5.22
C ASP A 130 15.23 -2.44 5.10
N ILE A 131 14.26 -1.73 5.72
CA ILE A 131 12.83 -2.05 5.57
C ILE A 131 12.40 -1.91 4.12
N ILE A 132 12.82 -0.83 3.44
CA ILE A 132 12.52 -0.61 2.03
C ILE A 132 13.09 -1.74 1.16
N ARG A 133 14.37 -2.10 1.36
CA ARG A 133 14.98 -3.23 0.65
C ARG A 133 14.19 -4.53 0.85
N SER A 134 13.69 -4.76 2.07
CA SER A 134 12.82 -5.91 2.36
C SER A 134 11.50 -5.85 1.56
N ILE A 135 10.84 -4.69 1.52
CA ILE A 135 9.63 -4.46 0.71
C ILE A 135 9.89 -4.81 -0.77
N HIS A 136 11.00 -4.35 -1.35
CA HIS A 136 11.37 -4.67 -2.73
C HIS A 136 11.50 -6.17 -2.96
N ASN A 137 12.26 -6.85 -2.09
CA ASN A 137 12.47 -8.29 -2.21
C ASN A 137 11.14 -9.06 -2.10
N THR A 138 10.27 -8.65 -1.17
CA THR A 138 8.93 -9.22 -1.03
C THR A 138 8.07 -9.00 -2.27
N LEU A 139 8.09 -7.80 -2.86
CA LEU A 139 7.34 -7.52 -4.09
C LEU A 139 7.82 -8.37 -5.27
N LYS A 140 9.13 -8.53 -5.42
CA LYS A 140 9.70 -9.38 -6.49
C LYS A 140 9.21 -10.83 -6.39
N LEU A 141 9.11 -11.37 -5.16
CA LEU A 141 8.55 -12.70 -4.94
C LEU A 141 7.04 -12.79 -5.20
N ALA A 142 6.35 -11.65 -5.17
CA ALA A 142 4.89 -11.57 -5.32
C ALA A 142 4.43 -11.31 -6.76
N GLU A 143 5.34 -11.02 -7.71
CA GLU A 143 4.99 -10.73 -9.11
C GLU A 143 4.25 -11.90 -9.77
N ASP A 144 4.86 -13.08 -9.84
CA ASP A 144 4.23 -14.25 -10.48
C ASP A 144 2.97 -14.72 -9.75
N PRO A 145 2.95 -14.84 -8.39
CA PRO A 145 1.73 -15.18 -7.67
C PRO A 145 0.58 -14.20 -7.90
N PHE A 146 0.88 -12.91 -8.03
CA PHE A 146 -0.14 -11.90 -8.28
C PHE A 146 -0.71 -11.98 -9.70
N GLU A 147 0.13 -12.22 -10.71
CA GLU A 147 -0.35 -12.46 -12.08
C GLU A 147 -1.21 -13.72 -12.16
N LEU A 148 -0.78 -14.80 -11.50
CA LEU A 148 -1.57 -16.03 -11.41
C LEU A 148 -2.94 -15.78 -10.74
N LEU A 149 -2.97 -15.02 -9.64
CA LEU A 149 -4.21 -14.65 -8.97
C LEU A 149 -5.17 -13.88 -9.89
N LYS A 150 -4.67 -13.01 -10.77
CA LYS A 150 -5.51 -12.30 -11.75
C LYS A 150 -6.08 -13.27 -12.78
N LEU A 151 -5.28 -14.23 -13.25
CA LEU A 151 -5.74 -15.27 -14.17
C LEU A 151 -6.82 -16.16 -13.54
N GLU A 152 -6.61 -16.62 -12.30
CA GLU A 152 -7.59 -17.40 -11.53
C GLU A 152 -8.91 -16.64 -11.36
N ASN A 153 -8.83 -15.37 -10.96
CA ASN A 153 -10.00 -14.52 -10.81
C ASN A 153 -10.76 -14.29 -12.12
N SER A 154 -10.04 -14.12 -13.23
CA SER A 154 -10.64 -13.95 -14.56
C SER A 154 -11.26 -15.26 -15.07
N ALA A 155 -10.63 -16.40 -14.82
CA ALA A 155 -11.14 -17.72 -15.20
C ALA A 155 -12.45 -18.07 -14.47
N ALA A 156 -12.55 -17.69 -13.18
CA ALA A 156 -13.75 -17.89 -12.37
C ALA A 156 -14.89 -16.89 -12.67
N ALA A 157 -14.61 -15.81 -13.39
CA ALA A 157 -15.59 -14.77 -13.71
C ALA A 157 -16.44 -15.12 -14.95
N SER A 158 -17.73 -14.79 -14.89
CA SER A 158 -18.61 -14.76 -16.05
C SER A 158 -18.20 -13.65 -17.04
N GLU A 159 -18.70 -13.71 -18.28
CA GLU A 159 -18.36 -12.71 -19.30
C GLU A 159 -18.80 -11.29 -18.89
N GLU A 160 -19.99 -11.15 -18.31
CA GLU A 160 -20.48 -9.87 -17.78
C GLU A 160 -19.60 -9.32 -16.64
N GLU A 161 -19.07 -10.19 -15.79
CA GLU A 161 -18.13 -9.79 -14.74
C GLU A 161 -16.78 -9.35 -15.31
N ARG A 162 -16.27 -10.04 -16.33
CA ARG A 162 -15.03 -9.65 -17.02
C ARG A 162 -15.17 -8.29 -17.68
N GLU A 163 -16.29 -8.02 -18.34
CA GLU A 163 -16.56 -6.71 -18.93
C GLU A 163 -16.62 -5.60 -17.86
N ARG A 164 -17.30 -5.85 -16.74
CA ARG A 164 -17.37 -4.90 -15.63
C ARG A 164 -16.00 -4.66 -15.00
N TYR A 165 -15.20 -5.70 -14.80
CA TYR A 165 -13.81 -5.58 -14.34
C TYR A 165 -12.98 -4.73 -15.31
N ALA A 166 -13.05 -5.01 -16.61
CA ALA A 166 -12.28 -4.29 -17.62
C ALA A 166 -12.63 -2.80 -17.66
N LYS A 167 -13.94 -2.47 -17.64
CA LYS A 167 -14.43 -1.08 -17.58
C LYS A 167 -13.95 -0.37 -16.30
N ALA A 168 -14.08 -1.02 -15.15
CA ALA A 168 -13.61 -0.47 -13.86
C ALA A 168 -12.09 -0.26 -13.86
N ARG A 169 -11.32 -1.25 -14.35
CA ARG A 169 -9.86 -1.19 -14.41
C ARG A 169 -9.39 -0.03 -15.30
N ALA A 170 -9.99 0.14 -16.48
CA ALA A 170 -9.68 1.26 -17.37
C ALA A 170 -9.95 2.61 -16.67
N HIS A 171 -11.12 2.77 -16.05
CA HIS A 171 -11.48 3.98 -15.32
C HIS A 171 -10.50 4.30 -14.18
N PHE A 172 -10.22 3.33 -13.31
CA PHE A 172 -9.34 3.55 -12.16
C PHE A 172 -7.88 3.69 -12.54
N THR A 173 -7.44 3.10 -13.66
CA THR A 173 -6.07 3.31 -14.18
C THR A 173 -5.85 4.76 -14.56
N THR A 174 -6.83 5.42 -15.17
CA THR A 174 -6.76 6.86 -15.47
C THR A 174 -6.76 7.68 -14.19
N LEU A 175 -7.69 7.38 -13.27
CA LEU A 175 -7.80 8.08 -11.98
C LEU A 175 -6.54 7.97 -11.13
N ALA A 176 -5.90 6.79 -11.05
CA ALA A 176 -4.69 6.59 -10.26
C ALA A 176 -3.44 7.30 -10.83
N LYS A 177 -3.50 7.80 -12.06
CA LYS A 177 -2.44 8.62 -12.67
C LYS A 177 -2.61 10.11 -12.37
N GLU A 178 -3.84 10.56 -12.13
CA GLU A 178 -4.15 11.95 -11.77
C GLU A 178 -3.70 12.21 -10.33
N LYS A 179 -2.48 12.72 -10.13
CA LYS A 179 -1.91 13.11 -8.81
C LYS A 179 -2.80 14.09 -8.01
N ASP A 180 -3.76 14.72 -8.68
CA ASP A 180 -4.49 15.89 -8.17
C ASP A 180 -5.76 15.55 -7.38
N ARG A 181 -6.01 14.27 -7.14
CA ARG A 181 -7.07 13.84 -6.25
C ARG A 181 -6.45 12.94 -5.21
N ARG A 182 -6.05 13.55 -4.08
CA ARG A 182 -6.22 12.89 -2.77
C ARG A 182 -7.67 12.45 -2.76
N PHE A 183 -7.94 11.23 -3.23
CA PHE A 183 -9.29 10.82 -3.55
C PHE A 183 -10.13 11.12 -2.33
N ARG A 184 -11.31 11.71 -2.56
CA ARG A 184 -12.40 11.70 -1.61
C ARG A 184 -12.74 10.23 -1.33
N VAL A 185 -11.84 9.51 -0.66
CA VAL A 185 -12.16 8.27 0.01
C VAL A 185 -13.26 8.70 0.95
N ALA A 186 -14.42 8.08 0.81
CA ALA A 186 -15.61 8.40 1.56
C ALA A 186 -15.26 8.71 3.03
N PRO A 187 -15.96 9.65 3.69
CA PRO A 187 -15.61 10.19 5.01
C PRO A 187 -15.21 9.15 6.09
N TYR A 188 -15.59 7.89 5.90
CA TYR A 188 -15.22 6.73 6.72
C TYR A 188 -13.72 6.42 6.80
N ALA A 189 -12.91 6.69 5.77
CA ALA A 189 -11.47 6.39 5.83
C ALA A 189 -10.66 7.38 6.68
N LYS A 190 -11.20 8.59 6.93
CA LYS A 190 -10.56 9.58 7.81
C LYS A 190 -10.58 9.18 9.29
N LYS A 191 -11.40 8.21 9.70
CA LYS A 191 -11.52 7.79 11.11
C LYS A 191 -10.47 6.76 11.56
N VAL A 192 -9.66 6.19 10.66
CA VAL A 192 -8.71 5.11 11.00
C VAL A 192 -7.27 5.61 11.18
N GLY A 193 -7.08 6.94 11.19
CA GLY A 193 -5.77 7.60 11.36
C GLY A 193 -5.50 8.21 12.73
N ARG A 194 -6.35 7.97 13.75
CA ARG A 194 -6.11 8.39 15.13
C ARG A 194 -5.97 7.16 16.02
N ILE A 195 -4.75 6.65 16.14
CA ILE A 195 -4.14 6.12 17.38
C ILE A 195 -2.66 6.44 17.27
#